data_AF-A0A938A8J3-F1
#
_entry.id   AF-A0A938A8J3-F1
#
_cell.length_a   1.000
_cell.length_b   1.000
_cell.length_c   1.000
_cell.angle_alpha   90.00
_cell.angle_beta   90.00
_cell.angle_gamma   90.00
#
_symmetry.space_group_name_H-M   'P 1'
#
loop_
_entity.id
_entity.type
_entity.pdbx_description
1 polymer ?
#
loop_
_entity_poly.entity_id
_entity_poly.type
_entity_poly.pdbx_seq_one_letter_code
_entity_poly.pdbx_strand_id
1 'polypeptide(L)'
;MRTQPFFLRRAGVLAASAIGLSALLFLTIAGAQAQDRSRGKQRSIPYVSITKKDGTTRYFETNAIPLLINKACFGWRMWLGGPDRSVQMVEVLQTSQPAKDVIAGPETEVNPEKTRATTRMREMVRDGFMQRSWCIIEGDPPGTYTYHITIDGEPRGEFVFCAIEVPSQDENTDPTELNCPNKFQSVEDPRARPTIVAGAAQGR
;
A
#
# COMPACT_ATOMS: atom_id res chain seq x y z
N MET A 1 55.05 20.21 -7.52
CA MET A 1 56.37 20.06 -8.15
C MET A 1 57.04 18.77 -7.67
N ARG A 2 56.99 17.70 -8.46
CA ARG A 2 58.11 16.79 -8.74
C ARG A 2 57.69 15.82 -9.84
N THR A 3 58.67 15.44 -10.62
CA THR A 3 58.64 15.10 -12.04
C THR A 3 59.08 13.65 -12.26
N GLN A 4 58.34 12.93 -13.13
CA GLN A 4 58.80 11.91 -14.11
C GLN A 4 59.49 10.61 -13.58
N PRO A 5 59.63 9.50 -14.37
CA PRO A 5 59.60 9.44 -15.83
C PRO A 5 58.85 8.28 -16.54
N PHE A 6 58.77 8.50 -17.84
CA PHE A 6 58.52 7.60 -18.95
C PHE A 6 59.31 6.28 -18.92
N PHE A 7 58.73 5.20 -19.44
CA PHE A 7 59.44 4.31 -20.36
C PHE A 7 58.52 3.83 -21.50
N LEU A 8 59.05 3.99 -22.72
CA LEU A 8 58.52 3.59 -24.02
C LEU A 8 59.00 2.16 -24.38
N ARG A 9 58.38 1.59 -25.44
CA ARG A 9 58.79 0.47 -26.33
C ARG A 9 57.94 -0.81 -26.15
N ARG A 10 57.49 -1.52 -27.18
CA ARG A 10 57.76 -1.49 -28.64
C ARG A 10 56.63 -2.25 -29.36
N ALA A 11 56.40 -1.89 -30.62
CA ALA A 11 55.53 -2.55 -31.58
C ALA A 11 56.16 -3.79 -32.25
N GLY A 12 55.31 -4.61 -32.88
CA GLY A 12 55.66 -5.59 -33.93
C GLY A 12 55.03 -6.97 -33.69
N VAL A 13 54.37 -7.72 -34.60
CA VAL A 13 53.68 -7.60 -35.91
C VAL A 13 53.52 -9.06 -36.44
N LEU A 14 52.45 -9.35 -37.21
CA LEU A 14 52.10 -10.55 -38.03
C LEU A 14 51.62 -11.82 -37.28
N ALA A 15 50.37 -12.32 -37.42
CA ALA A 15 49.56 -12.76 -38.58
C ALA A 15 49.89 -14.17 -39.10
N ALA A 16 48.95 -15.12 -38.98
CA ALA A 16 48.57 -16.13 -39.99
C ALA A 16 47.47 -17.08 -39.47
N SER A 17 46.53 -17.39 -40.36
CA SER A 17 45.26 -18.09 -40.16
C SER A 17 45.37 -19.62 -40.28
N ALA A 18 44.50 -20.38 -39.61
CA ALA A 18 44.04 -21.71 -40.08
C ALA A 18 42.68 -22.09 -39.46
N ILE A 19 41.85 -22.70 -40.30
CA ILE A 19 40.43 -23.05 -40.12
C ILE A 19 40.28 -24.37 -39.38
N GLY A 20 39.30 -24.49 -38.48
CA GLY A 20 38.88 -25.75 -37.84
C GLY A 20 37.43 -25.70 -37.37
N LEU A 21 36.64 -26.70 -37.78
CA LEU A 21 35.18 -26.81 -37.69
C LEU A 21 34.59 -26.90 -36.26
N SER A 22 33.42 -26.25 -36.12
CA SER A 22 32.21 -26.65 -35.38
C SER A 22 32.31 -27.19 -33.95
N ALA A 23 31.91 -26.34 -32.99
CA ALA A 23 31.14 -26.77 -31.82
C ALA A 23 30.03 -25.76 -31.53
N LEU A 24 28.83 -26.30 -31.51
CA LEU A 24 27.55 -25.70 -31.18
C LEU A 24 27.53 -24.97 -29.82
N LEU A 25 26.57 -24.04 -29.72
CA LEU A 25 25.69 -23.76 -28.57
C LEU A 25 25.94 -22.51 -27.69
N PHE A 26 24.85 -21.73 -27.68
CA PHE A 26 24.34 -20.76 -26.71
C PHE A 26 24.88 -19.33 -26.69
N LEU A 27 24.12 -18.47 -27.39
CA LEU A 27 23.80 -17.11 -26.96
C LEU A 27 23.50 -17.09 -25.45
N THR A 28 24.44 -16.59 -24.65
CA THR A 28 24.10 -16.12 -23.30
C THR A 28 23.59 -14.69 -23.43
N ILE A 29 22.31 -14.57 -23.78
CA ILE A 29 21.51 -13.42 -23.37
C ILE A 29 21.53 -13.50 -21.84
N ALA A 30 22.43 -12.77 -21.20
CA ALA A 30 22.42 -12.61 -19.75
C ALA A 30 21.03 -12.08 -19.40
N GLY A 31 20.23 -12.97 -18.83
CA GLY A 31 18.80 -12.77 -18.62
C GLY A 31 18.56 -11.48 -17.85
N ALA A 32 17.77 -10.60 -18.44
CA ALA A 32 16.94 -9.68 -17.69
C ALA A 32 15.88 -10.50 -16.94
N GLN A 33 16.30 -11.24 -15.92
CA GLN A 33 15.40 -11.92 -14.99
C GLN A 33 15.94 -11.74 -13.58
N ALA A 34 15.49 -10.68 -12.91
CA ALA A 34 15.24 -10.67 -11.47
C ALA A 34 14.70 -9.31 -10.99
N GLN A 35 13.62 -8.82 -11.60
CA GLN A 35 12.71 -7.89 -10.92
C GLN A 35 11.25 -8.25 -11.20
N ASP A 36 10.93 -9.54 -11.07
CA ASP A 36 9.58 -9.94 -10.66
C ASP A 36 9.65 -10.50 -9.24
N ARG A 37 10.23 -9.71 -8.33
CA ARG A 37 10.04 -9.92 -6.90
C ARG A 37 8.68 -9.35 -6.57
N SER A 38 7.66 -10.20 -6.68
CA SER A 38 6.28 -9.96 -6.29
C SER A 38 5.82 -8.54 -6.56
N ARG A 39 5.37 -8.24 -7.79
CA ARG A 39 4.25 -7.31 -7.89
C ARG A 39 3.08 -7.96 -7.16
N GLY A 40 3.03 -7.77 -5.84
CA GLY A 40 1.89 -8.16 -5.02
C GLY A 40 0.66 -7.70 -5.76
N LYS A 41 -0.34 -8.58 -5.86
CA LYS A 41 -1.56 -8.35 -6.65
C LYS A 41 -1.96 -6.89 -6.47
N GLN A 42 -1.99 -6.12 -7.56
CA GLN A 42 -2.37 -4.71 -7.54
C GLN A 42 -3.85 -4.65 -7.15
N ARG A 43 -4.11 -4.58 -5.85
CA ARG A 43 -5.44 -4.64 -5.26
C ARG A 43 -5.50 -3.75 -4.05
N SER A 44 -6.71 -3.33 -3.74
CA SER A 44 -7.02 -2.61 -2.51
C SER A 44 -7.19 -3.60 -1.35
N ILE A 45 -6.60 -3.28 -0.21
CA ILE A 45 -6.61 -4.15 0.98
C ILE A 45 -6.86 -3.36 2.27
N PRO A 46 -7.63 -3.92 3.22
CA PRO A 46 -7.53 -3.53 4.62
C PRO A 46 -6.26 -4.14 5.22
N TYR A 47 -5.68 -3.46 6.20
CA TYR A 47 -4.56 -3.98 6.96
C TYR A 47 -4.60 -3.54 8.42
N VAL A 48 -3.92 -4.33 9.24
CA VAL A 48 -3.63 -4.04 10.64
C VAL A 48 -2.14 -4.18 10.87
N SER A 49 -1.60 -3.34 11.73
CA SER A 49 -0.24 -3.40 12.23
C SER A 49 -0.26 -3.39 13.75
N ILE A 50 0.62 -4.18 14.37
CA ILE A 50 0.79 -4.21 15.82
C ILE A 50 2.23 -3.91 16.14
N THR A 51 2.46 -2.87 16.94
CA THR A 51 3.78 -2.52 17.47
C THR A 51 3.94 -3.09 18.87
N LYS A 52 4.98 -3.91 19.04
CA LYS A 52 5.35 -4.54 20.31
C LYS A 52 6.13 -3.60 21.21
N LYS A 53 6.30 -3.98 22.48
CA LYS A 53 7.10 -3.20 23.46
C LYS A 53 8.56 -3.02 23.04
N ASP A 54 9.11 -3.97 22.27
CA ASP A 54 10.48 -3.88 21.73
C ASP A 54 10.60 -2.94 20.53
N GLY A 55 9.50 -2.30 20.10
CA GLY A 55 9.44 -1.40 18.95
C GLY A 55 9.27 -2.10 17.62
N THR A 56 9.22 -3.43 17.57
CA THR A 56 8.98 -4.17 16.33
C THR A 56 7.52 -4.09 15.91
N THR A 57 7.28 -3.88 14.62
CA THR A 57 5.93 -3.81 14.04
C THR A 57 5.68 -5.00 13.13
N ARG A 58 4.58 -5.72 13.36
CA ARG A 58 4.06 -6.76 12.46
C ARG A 58 2.88 -6.22 11.66
N TYR A 59 2.79 -6.58 10.39
CA TYR A 59 1.70 -6.19 9.48
C TYR A 59 0.88 -7.41 9.06
N PHE A 60 -0.43 -7.23 8.97
CA PHE A 60 -1.41 -8.26 8.66
C PHE A 60 -2.38 -7.72 7.62
N GLU A 61 -2.58 -8.44 6.51
CA GLU A 61 -3.67 -8.16 5.58
C GLU A 61 -4.96 -8.76 6.14
N THR A 62 -5.75 -7.94 6.83
CA THR A 62 -6.98 -8.33 7.50
C THR A 62 -7.82 -7.09 7.77
N ASN A 63 -9.10 -7.31 8.05
CA ASN A 63 -10.02 -6.28 8.51
C ASN A 63 -10.49 -6.48 9.96
N ALA A 64 -9.94 -7.47 10.68
CA ALA A 64 -10.16 -7.61 12.11
C ALA A 64 -9.15 -6.75 12.87
N ILE A 65 -9.63 -5.72 13.55
CA ILE A 65 -8.83 -4.79 14.34
C ILE A 65 -8.90 -5.24 15.80
N PRO A 66 -7.81 -5.73 16.40
CA PRO A 66 -7.79 -5.90 17.85
C PRO A 66 -7.67 -4.51 18.49
N LEU A 67 -8.53 -4.21 19.47
CA LEU A 67 -8.49 -2.97 20.23
C LEU A 67 -7.33 -2.99 21.23
N LEU A 68 -6.09 -3.02 20.72
CA LEU A 68 -4.86 -2.92 21.50
C LEU A 68 -4.44 -1.45 21.57
N ILE A 69 -4.71 -0.83 22.71
CA ILE A 69 -4.55 0.61 22.93
C ILE A 69 -3.07 0.99 22.76
N ASN A 70 -2.83 2.00 21.92
CA ASN A 70 -1.49 2.52 21.58
C ASN A 70 -0.55 1.49 20.94
N LYS A 71 -1.07 0.37 20.42
CA LYS A 71 -0.29 -0.74 19.85
C LYS A 71 -0.77 -1.13 18.46
N ALA A 72 -2.08 -1.30 18.31
CA ALA A 72 -2.69 -1.62 17.04
C ALA A 72 -2.94 -0.35 16.24
N CYS A 73 -2.48 -0.34 15.00
CA CYS A 73 -2.93 0.63 14.00
C CYS A 73 -3.53 -0.13 12.83
N PHE A 74 -4.58 0.40 12.23
CA PHE A 74 -5.28 -0.21 11.12
C PHE A 74 -5.45 0.81 10.01
N GLY A 75 -5.70 0.33 8.80
CA GLY A 75 -5.81 1.20 7.66
C GLY A 75 -6.24 0.47 6.42
N TRP A 76 -6.33 1.26 5.35
CA TRP A 76 -6.58 0.75 4.02
C TRP A 76 -5.47 1.21 3.09
N ARG A 77 -5.17 0.36 2.11
CA ARG A 77 -4.29 0.67 0.98
C ARG A 77 -5.10 0.41 -0.28
N MET A 78 -5.25 1.41 -1.11
CA MET A 78 -6.10 1.37 -2.30
C MET A 78 -5.25 1.50 -3.57
N TRP A 79 -5.47 0.61 -4.54
CA TRP A 79 -4.85 0.71 -5.85
C TRP A 79 -5.67 1.65 -6.74
N LEU A 80 -5.07 2.77 -7.13
CA LEU A 80 -5.66 3.75 -8.04
C LEU A 80 -5.02 3.71 -9.43
N GLY A 81 -3.89 3.02 -9.57
CA GLY A 81 -3.10 2.93 -10.79
C GLY A 81 -2.58 4.27 -11.30
N GLY A 82 -1.91 4.25 -12.44
CA GLY A 82 -1.33 5.44 -13.06
C GLY A 82 -0.10 6.01 -12.32
N PRO A 83 0.42 7.15 -12.79
CA PRO A 83 1.59 7.79 -12.21
C PRO A 83 1.27 8.53 -10.91
N ASP A 84 2.33 8.93 -10.21
CA ASP A 84 2.27 9.78 -9.03
C ASP A 84 1.52 11.08 -9.32
N ARG A 85 0.56 11.41 -8.45
CA ARG A 85 -0.30 12.60 -8.58
C ARG A 85 -0.91 12.98 -7.25
N SER A 86 -1.28 14.24 -7.11
CA SER A 86 -2.11 14.70 -6.01
C SER A 86 -3.59 14.55 -6.38
N VAL A 87 -4.41 14.12 -5.43
CA VAL A 87 -5.86 13.94 -5.58
C VAL A 87 -6.60 14.58 -4.41
N GLN A 88 -7.85 14.98 -4.63
CA GLN A 88 -8.76 15.38 -3.55
C GLN A 88 -9.41 14.13 -2.96
N MET A 89 -9.25 13.90 -1.67
CA MET A 89 -9.88 12.79 -0.96
C MET A 89 -10.97 13.29 -0.01
N VAL A 90 -12.11 12.61 -0.04
CA VAL A 90 -13.10 12.64 1.04
C VAL A 90 -13.19 11.23 1.61
N GLU A 91 -12.98 11.12 2.91
CA GLU A 91 -13.15 9.88 3.66
C GLU A 91 -14.25 10.06 4.69
N VAL A 92 -15.19 9.12 4.74
CA VAL A 92 -16.21 9.07 5.78
C VAL A 92 -16.03 7.79 6.59
N LEU A 93 -15.63 7.92 7.85
CA LEU A 93 -15.70 6.87 8.86
C LEU A 93 -17.11 6.84 9.45
N GLN A 94 -17.70 5.65 9.54
CA GLN A 94 -18.90 5.36 10.32
C GLN A 94 -18.62 4.20 11.28
N THR A 95 -19.00 4.34 12.54
CA THR A 95 -18.87 3.29 13.55
C THR A 95 -20.26 2.84 14.01
N SER A 96 -20.40 1.54 14.32
CA SER A 96 -21.67 0.99 14.82
C SER A 96 -22.02 1.45 16.25
N GLN A 97 -21.03 1.96 16.98
CA GLN A 97 -21.14 2.45 18.35
C GLN A 97 -20.43 3.79 18.47
N PRO A 98 -20.89 4.69 19.35
CA PRO A 98 -20.24 5.98 19.54
C PRO A 98 -18.86 5.82 20.18
N ALA A 99 -17.87 6.55 19.68
CA ALA A 99 -16.58 6.64 20.36
C ALA A 99 -16.70 7.48 21.62
N LYS A 100 -15.96 7.11 22.68
CA LYS A 100 -15.89 7.94 23.89
C LYS A 100 -15.14 9.23 23.61
N ASP A 101 -14.00 9.10 22.94
CA ASP A 101 -13.08 10.18 22.59
C ASP A 101 -12.74 10.10 21.11
N VAL A 102 -12.53 11.26 20.47
CA VAL A 102 -12.14 11.33 19.06
C VAL A 102 -11.04 12.37 18.91
N ILE A 103 -9.87 11.95 18.41
CA ILE A 103 -8.78 12.85 18.05
C ILE A 103 -8.96 13.23 16.59
N ALA A 104 -9.53 14.41 16.35
CA ALA A 104 -9.78 14.94 15.01
C ALA A 104 -8.81 16.10 14.70
N GLY A 105 -8.20 16.06 13.51
CA GLY A 105 -7.46 17.20 12.96
C GLY A 105 -8.39 18.27 12.39
N PRO A 106 -7.87 19.44 11.99
CA PRO A 106 -8.67 20.53 11.42
C PRO A 106 -9.41 20.16 10.12
N GLU A 107 -8.96 19.12 9.44
CA GLU A 107 -9.59 18.58 8.22
C GLU A 107 -10.72 17.58 8.48
N THR A 108 -11.00 17.25 9.75
CA THR A 108 -11.97 16.23 10.15
C THR A 108 -13.14 16.82 10.92
N GLU A 109 -14.34 16.61 10.41
CA GLU A 109 -15.60 16.95 11.07
C GLU A 109 -16.19 15.69 11.72
N VAL A 110 -16.53 15.76 13.01
CA VAL A 110 -17.15 14.66 13.77
C VAL A 110 -18.59 15.04 14.11
N ASN A 111 -19.54 14.13 13.92
CA ASN A 111 -20.92 14.38 14.29
C ASN A 111 -21.13 14.39 15.82
N PRO A 112 -22.20 15.02 16.34
CA PRO A 112 -22.47 15.05 17.77
C PRO A 112 -22.58 13.66 18.42
N GLU A 113 -23.07 12.68 17.68
CA GLU A 113 -23.24 11.30 18.18
C GLU A 113 -21.92 10.51 18.22
N LYS A 114 -20.80 11.07 17.73
CA LYS A 114 -19.47 10.40 17.68
C LYS A 114 -19.49 9.04 16.98
N THR A 115 -20.38 8.88 16.01
CA THR A 115 -20.51 7.67 15.17
C THR A 115 -20.08 7.92 13.73
N ARG A 116 -19.75 9.16 13.39
CA ARG A 116 -19.37 9.55 12.04
C ARG A 116 -18.29 10.63 12.06
N ALA A 117 -17.22 10.41 11.31
CA ALA A 117 -16.19 11.40 11.05
C ALA A 117 -16.00 11.57 9.54
N THR A 118 -15.93 12.81 9.05
CA THR A 118 -15.65 13.12 7.63
C THR A 118 -14.37 13.90 7.53
N THR A 119 -13.39 13.34 6.83
CA THR A 119 -12.09 13.97 6.56
C THR A 119 -12.02 14.43 5.11
N ARG A 120 -11.56 15.66 4.87
CA ARG A 120 -11.39 16.22 3.52
C ARG A 120 -9.99 16.80 3.36
N MET A 121 -9.18 16.25 2.46
CA MET A 121 -7.79 16.69 2.29
C MET A 121 -7.23 16.35 0.91
N ARG A 122 -6.03 16.87 0.61
CA ARG A 122 -5.22 16.43 -0.53
C ARG A 122 -4.33 15.28 -0.10
N GLU A 123 -4.31 14.25 -0.93
CA GLU A 123 -3.44 13.09 -0.75
C GLU A 123 -2.56 12.88 -1.98
N MET A 124 -1.45 12.19 -1.78
CA MET A 124 -0.55 11.78 -2.86
C MET A 124 -0.77 10.32 -3.20
N VAL A 125 -1.03 10.05 -4.47
CA VAL A 125 -0.89 8.71 -5.05
C VAL A 125 0.59 8.49 -5.34
N ARG A 126 1.16 7.40 -4.82
CA ARG A 126 2.56 6.99 -5.05
C ARG A 126 2.61 5.58 -5.57
N ASP A 127 3.33 5.37 -6.67
CA ASP A 127 3.43 4.08 -7.34
C ASP A 127 2.05 3.44 -7.61
N GLY A 128 1.06 4.27 -7.93
CA GLY A 128 -0.33 3.85 -8.16
C GLY A 128 -1.15 3.52 -6.90
N PHE A 129 -0.61 3.70 -5.69
CA PHE A 129 -1.33 3.46 -4.43
C PHE A 129 -1.58 4.75 -3.65
N MET A 130 -2.68 4.74 -2.90
CA MET A 130 -2.95 5.68 -1.82
C MET A 130 -3.29 4.87 -0.56
N GLN A 131 -2.90 5.34 0.61
CA GLN A 131 -3.15 4.63 1.86
C GLN A 131 -3.34 5.60 3.02
N ARG A 132 -4.11 5.18 4.03
CA ARG A 132 -4.22 5.87 5.32
C ARG A 132 -4.28 4.86 6.46
N SER A 133 -3.94 5.34 7.66
CA SER A 133 -3.93 4.53 8.87
C SER A 133 -4.29 5.36 10.10
N TRP A 134 -4.89 4.70 11.08
CA TRP A 134 -5.20 5.22 12.41
C TRP A 134 -4.74 4.23 13.46
N CYS A 135 -4.36 4.73 14.62
CA CYS A 135 -3.99 3.90 15.75
C CYS A 135 -5.13 3.87 16.77
N ILE A 136 -5.33 2.70 17.37
CA ILE A 136 -6.32 2.51 18.41
C ILE A 136 -5.92 3.32 19.64
N ILE A 137 -6.85 4.13 20.12
CA ILE A 137 -6.73 4.89 21.36
C ILE A 137 -7.70 4.35 22.41
N GLU A 138 -7.51 4.80 23.65
CA GLU A 138 -8.51 4.55 24.68
C GLU A 138 -9.84 5.21 24.30
N GLY A 139 -10.93 4.47 24.41
CA GLY A 139 -12.28 4.97 24.09
C GLY A 139 -12.78 4.66 22.67
N ASP A 140 -11.95 4.05 21.82
CA ASP A 140 -12.40 3.49 20.55
C ASP A 140 -13.37 2.32 20.81
N PRO A 141 -14.58 2.33 20.21
CA PRO A 141 -15.62 1.38 20.56
C PRO A 141 -15.46 0.07 19.77
N PRO A 142 -15.91 -1.09 20.29
CA PRO A 142 -16.00 -2.30 19.50
C PRO A 142 -17.12 -2.22 18.45
N GLY A 143 -17.05 -3.11 17.46
CA GLY A 143 -18.07 -3.27 16.43
C GLY A 143 -17.57 -2.93 15.02
N THR A 144 -18.50 -2.55 14.14
CA THR A 144 -18.21 -2.35 12.72
C THR A 144 -17.73 -0.94 12.45
N TYR A 145 -16.59 -0.81 11.76
CA TYR A 145 -16.08 0.46 11.26
C TYR A 145 -16.13 0.42 9.73
N THR A 146 -16.84 1.35 9.11
CA THR A 146 -16.95 1.46 7.65
C THR A 146 -16.31 2.75 7.18
N TYR A 147 -15.40 2.63 6.23
CA TYR A 147 -14.78 3.75 5.55
C TYR A 147 -15.29 3.83 4.11
N HIS A 148 -15.93 4.94 3.76
CA HIS A 148 -16.28 5.26 2.39
C HIS A 148 -15.29 6.27 1.82
N ILE A 149 -14.66 5.92 0.70
CA ILE A 149 -13.60 6.73 0.09
C ILE A 149 -14.07 7.29 -1.24
N THR A 150 -14.02 8.61 -1.38
CA THR A 150 -14.28 9.35 -2.63
C THR A 150 -13.02 10.07 -3.05
N ILE A 151 -12.64 9.94 -4.32
CA ILE A 151 -11.46 10.57 -4.92
C ILE A 151 -11.86 11.41 -6.11
N ASP A 152 -11.49 12.69 -6.08
CA ASP A 152 -11.82 13.69 -7.10
C ASP A 152 -13.34 13.75 -7.41
N GLY A 153 -14.17 13.54 -6.37
CA GLY A 153 -15.62 13.53 -6.47
C GLY A 153 -16.25 12.17 -6.78
N GLU A 154 -15.46 11.17 -7.16
CA GLU A 154 -15.93 9.83 -7.54
C GLU A 154 -15.77 8.81 -6.41
N PRO A 155 -16.80 8.02 -6.04
CA PRO A 155 -16.66 6.91 -5.11
C PRO A 155 -15.62 5.91 -5.62
N ARG A 156 -14.66 5.53 -4.78
CA ARG A 156 -13.55 4.61 -5.15
C ARG A 156 -13.51 3.32 -4.37
N GLY A 157 -13.98 3.31 -3.13
CA GLY A 157 -13.92 2.09 -2.35
C GLY A 157 -14.62 2.20 -1.01
N GLU A 158 -14.95 1.02 -0.49
CA GLU A 158 -15.47 0.82 0.85
C GLU A 158 -14.57 -0.17 1.59
N PHE A 159 -14.15 0.19 2.82
CA PHE A 159 -13.40 -0.70 3.70
C PHE A 159 -14.17 -0.91 5.00
N VAL A 160 -14.62 -2.15 5.21
CA VAL A 160 -15.34 -2.57 6.41
C VAL A 160 -14.41 -3.35 7.32
N PHE A 161 -14.30 -2.90 8.57
CA PHE A 161 -13.50 -3.52 9.62
C PHE A 161 -14.36 -3.97 10.81
N CYS A 162 -13.85 -4.94 11.56
CA CYS A 162 -14.39 -5.37 12.84
C CYS A 162 -13.42 -4.96 13.95
N ALA A 163 -13.77 -3.98 14.76
CA ALA A 163 -13.08 -3.63 15.99
C ALA A 163 -13.48 -4.60 17.11
N ILE A 164 -12.50 -5.33 17.65
CA ILE A 164 -12.71 -6.45 18.56
C ILE A 164 -11.94 -6.19 19.85
N GLU A 165 -12.63 -6.27 20.99
CA GLU A 165 -11.98 -6.14 22.30
C GLU A 165 -11.00 -7.28 22.54
N VAL A 166 -9.82 -6.93 23.04
CA VAL A 166 -8.81 -7.88 23.52
C VAL A 166 -8.52 -7.54 24.98
N PRO A 167 -9.25 -8.12 25.94
CA PRO A 167 -9.15 -7.73 27.35
C PRO A 167 -7.74 -7.86 27.94
N SER A 168 -6.93 -8.81 27.46
CA SER A 168 -5.55 -9.03 27.92
C SER A 168 -4.56 -7.98 27.43
N GLN A 169 -4.91 -7.19 26.40
CA GLN A 169 -3.99 -6.30 25.69
C GLN A 169 -2.70 -7.01 25.22
N ASP A 170 -2.79 -8.31 24.87
CA ASP A 170 -1.65 -9.10 24.42
C ASP A 170 -1.22 -8.69 23.00
N GLU A 171 -0.01 -8.14 22.90
CA GLU A 171 0.61 -7.71 21.64
C GLU A 171 1.04 -8.87 20.71
N ASN A 172 0.91 -10.12 21.18
CA ASN A 172 1.11 -11.31 20.36
C ASN A 172 -0.19 -11.85 19.76
N THR A 173 -1.34 -11.23 20.03
CA THR A 173 -2.61 -11.54 19.36
C THR A 173 -2.42 -11.53 17.85
N ASP A 174 -2.83 -12.60 17.17
CA ASP A 174 -2.88 -12.63 15.70
C ASP A 174 -4.26 -12.14 15.23
N PRO A 175 -4.34 -10.95 14.60
CA PRO A 175 -5.61 -10.41 14.12
C PRO A 175 -6.32 -11.30 13.10
N THR A 176 -5.58 -12.15 12.38
CA THR A 176 -6.15 -13.00 11.33
C THR A 176 -6.96 -14.17 11.87
N GLU A 177 -6.77 -14.50 13.15
CA GLU A 177 -7.48 -15.56 13.87
C GLU A 177 -8.76 -15.05 14.57
N LEU A 178 -8.93 -13.72 14.64
CA LEU A 178 -10.12 -13.13 15.24
C LEU A 178 -11.35 -13.30 14.35
N ASN A 179 -12.51 -13.52 14.99
CA ASN A 179 -13.77 -13.66 14.29
C ASN A 179 -14.32 -12.30 13.83
N CYS A 180 -14.29 -12.05 12.52
CA CYS A 180 -14.91 -10.89 11.89
C CYS A 180 -15.97 -11.38 10.89
N PRO A 181 -17.28 -11.22 11.17
CA PRO A 181 -18.33 -11.74 10.29
C PRO A 181 -18.31 -11.17 8.87
N ASN A 182 -17.70 -10.00 8.67
CA ASN A 182 -17.52 -9.36 7.37
C ASN A 182 -16.08 -9.50 6.82
N LYS A 183 -15.36 -10.58 7.17
CA LYS A 183 -13.96 -10.79 6.75
C LYS A 183 -13.84 -10.67 5.22
N PHE A 184 -13.08 -9.68 4.77
CA PHE A 184 -12.85 -9.35 3.34
C PHE A 184 -14.03 -8.77 2.54
N GLN A 185 -15.06 -8.17 3.16
CA GLN A 185 -16.07 -7.37 2.44
C GLN A 185 -15.56 -5.98 2.00
N SER A 186 -14.25 -5.81 1.79
CA SER A 186 -13.73 -4.59 1.15
C SER A 186 -14.02 -4.67 -0.35
N VAL A 187 -15.17 -4.15 -0.75
CA VAL A 187 -15.58 -4.13 -2.15
C VAL A 187 -14.93 -2.90 -2.79
N GLU A 188 -13.96 -3.12 -3.68
CA GLU A 188 -13.68 -2.12 -4.72
C GLU A 188 -14.98 -1.96 -5.51
N ASP A 189 -15.58 -0.76 -5.58
CA ASP A 189 -16.77 -0.58 -6.39
C ASP A 189 -16.42 -0.97 -7.84
N PRO A 190 -17.04 -2.01 -8.42
CA PRO A 190 -16.72 -2.45 -9.78
C PRO A 190 -16.98 -1.36 -10.84
N ARG A 191 -17.73 -0.31 -10.50
CA ARG A 191 -17.98 0.87 -11.35
C ARG A 191 -16.85 1.90 -11.29
N ALA A 192 -15.95 1.83 -10.33
CA ALA A 192 -14.84 2.77 -10.14
C ALA A 192 -13.61 2.48 -11.03
N ARG A 193 -13.67 1.47 -11.92
CA ARG A 193 -12.62 1.24 -12.91
C ARG A 193 -12.55 2.44 -13.86
N PRO A 194 -11.40 3.12 -13.98
CA PRO A 194 -11.24 4.16 -14.99
C PRO A 194 -11.40 3.49 -16.36
N THR A 195 -12.42 3.91 -17.11
CA THR A 195 -12.49 3.66 -18.55
C THR A 195 -11.24 4.31 -19.14
N ILE A 196 -10.26 3.50 -19.53
CA ILE A 196 -9.19 3.97 -20.39
C ILE A 196 -9.88 4.36 -21.70
N VAL A 197 -10.09 5.66 -21.89
CA VAL A 197 -10.50 6.20 -23.19
C VAL A 197 -9.29 6.00 -24.10
N ALA A 198 -9.29 4.89 -24.84
CA ALA A 198 -8.38 4.70 -25.95
C ALA A 198 -8.64 5.85 -26.94
N GLY A 199 -7.68 6.78 -27.01
CA GLY A 199 -7.74 7.90 -27.94
C GLY A 199 -7.88 7.39 -29.37
N ALA A 200 -8.92 7.85 -30.05
CA ALA A 200 -9.10 7.66 -31.47
C ALA A 200 -7.94 8.35 -32.22
N ALA A 201 -7.03 7.56 -32.80
CA ALA A 201 -6.16 8.03 -33.85
C ALA A 201 -6.97 8.00 -35.17
N GLN A 202 -7.51 9.16 -35.55
CA GLN A 202 -7.99 9.40 -36.91
C GLN A 202 -6.78 9.52 -37.84
N GLY A 203 -6.56 8.48 -38.66
CA GLY A 203 -5.72 8.54 -39.84
C GLY A 203 -6.57 8.88 -41.05
N ARG A 204 -6.20 9.99 -41.72
CA ARG A 204 -6.67 10.37 -43.06
C ARG A 204 -6.11 9.46 -44.13
#